data_AF-B4HND3-F1
#
_entry.id   AF-B4HND3-F1
#
_cell.length_a   1.000
_cell.length_b   1.000
_cell.length_c   1.000
_cell.angle_alpha   90.00
_cell.angle_beta   90.00
_cell.angle_gamma   90.00
#
_symmetry.space_group_name_H-M   'P 1'
#
loop_
_entity.id
_entity.type
_entity.pdbx_description
1 polymer ?
#
loop_
_entity_poly.entity_id
_entity_poly.type
_entity_poly.pdbx_seq_one_letter_code
_entity_poly.pdbx_strand_id
1 'polypeptide(L)'
;MMDLSPNNQIEDRKPILTADGLVQTSNSPFEPTISQETQTSNGIGGQCHLTVDQLDIEILPIIYDIVRCVEKDPLENAVKLRESQDCNHKIFELQKRFESAREQIRQLPGIDFNKEEQQQRLELLRNQLKLKQQLIRKYKDTEFMVLRLLMRYLANNEQLIQRMAESYPMRRAAQLVVSLMYRTKDLAREQGLHEMTPERFKSFVNMFKYNVRQELEGVKKELNSKKKN
;
A
#
# COMPACT_ATOMS: atom_id res chain seq x y z
N MET A 1 -20.75 70.15 -7.95
CA MET A 1 -20.32 70.10 -6.54
C MET A 1 -20.27 68.60 -6.20
N MET A 2 -19.07 68.02 -6.11
CA MET A 2 -18.26 67.90 -4.88
C MET A 2 -18.84 66.83 -3.93
N ASP A 3 -18.08 65.84 -3.43
CA ASP A 3 -16.66 65.55 -3.67
C ASP A 3 -16.26 64.11 -3.29
N LEU A 4 -15.07 63.70 -3.75
CA LEU A 4 -14.12 62.72 -3.16
C LEU A 4 -14.56 61.32 -2.68
N SER A 5 -13.85 60.31 -3.21
CA SER A 5 -13.54 59.06 -2.50
C SER A 5 -12.28 59.23 -1.63
N PRO A 6 -12.13 58.45 -0.55
CA PRO A 6 -10.82 57.84 -0.33
C PRO A 6 -10.88 56.36 0.08
N ASN A 7 -10.17 55.54 -0.70
CA ASN A 7 -9.05 54.70 -0.26
C ASN A 7 -9.14 54.04 1.13
N ASN A 8 -9.21 52.70 1.15
CA ASN A 8 -8.60 51.89 2.21
C ASN A 8 -7.86 50.70 1.57
N GLN A 9 -6.54 50.67 1.75
CA GLN A 9 -5.66 49.65 1.18
C GLN A 9 -5.55 48.43 2.10
N ILE A 10 -5.54 47.26 1.48
CA ILE A 10 -4.57 46.16 1.65
C ILE A 10 -4.18 45.81 3.11
N GLU A 11 -4.36 44.54 3.50
CA GLU A 11 -3.23 43.72 3.97
C GLU A 11 -3.44 42.23 3.65
N ASP A 12 -2.39 41.67 3.06
CA ASP A 12 -2.26 40.30 2.61
C ASP A 12 -2.06 39.36 3.82
N ARG A 13 -3.01 38.46 4.11
CA ARG A 13 -2.78 37.33 5.02
C ARG A 13 -2.95 36.00 4.32
N LYS A 14 -1.80 35.53 3.85
CA LYS A 14 -1.50 34.17 3.37
C LYS A 14 -2.27 33.13 4.20
N PRO A 15 -2.94 32.13 3.59
CA PRO A 15 -3.53 31.03 4.34
C PRO A 15 -2.43 30.29 5.09
N ILE A 16 -2.56 30.23 6.42
CA ILE A 16 -1.62 29.53 7.29
C ILE A 16 -1.81 28.02 7.08
N LEU A 17 -0.70 27.33 6.78
CA LEU A 17 -0.69 25.90 6.52
C LEU A 17 -0.72 25.12 7.85
N THR A 18 -1.91 24.90 8.40
CA THR A 18 -2.12 23.97 9.52
C THR A 18 -1.92 22.53 9.04
N ALA A 19 -1.33 21.68 9.89
CA ALA A 19 -0.78 20.37 9.50
C ALA A 19 -1.81 19.29 9.13
N ASP A 20 -3.10 19.51 9.43
CA ASP A 20 -4.20 18.60 9.14
C ASP A 20 -5.16 19.24 8.14
N GLY A 21 -5.13 18.76 6.89
CA GLY A 21 -5.74 19.41 5.73
C GLY A 21 -7.25 19.24 5.61
N LEU A 22 -8.03 19.73 6.57
CA LEU A 22 -9.49 19.82 6.49
C LEU A 22 -9.96 21.28 6.44
N VAL A 23 -10.43 21.73 5.28
CA VAL A 23 -11.19 23.00 5.20
C VAL A 23 -12.64 22.71 5.55
N GLN A 24 -13.05 23.04 6.77
CA GLN A 24 -14.47 23.19 7.08
C GLN A 24 -14.98 24.51 6.49
N THR A 25 -15.87 24.44 5.51
CA THR A 25 -16.80 25.55 5.23
C THR A 25 -18.02 25.39 6.11
N SER A 26 -17.96 25.95 7.32
CA SER A 26 -19.09 26.00 8.24
C SER A 26 -20.18 26.93 7.71
N ASN A 27 -21.35 26.37 7.41
CA ASN A 27 -22.66 26.99 7.65
C ASN A 27 -23.71 25.86 7.67
N SER A 28 -23.67 25.07 8.74
CA SER A 28 -24.76 24.17 9.14
C SER A 28 -25.70 24.92 10.07
N PRO A 29 -27.00 24.61 10.03
CA PRO A 29 -27.74 24.53 11.28
C PRO A 29 -28.56 23.23 11.36
N PHE A 30 -27.88 22.11 11.58
CA PHE A 30 -28.39 20.96 12.36
C PHE A 30 -27.23 20.14 12.96
N GLU A 31 -27.27 19.96 14.28
CA GLU A 31 -26.43 19.14 15.17
C GLU A 31 -27.25 18.87 16.45
N PRO A 32 -26.84 18.03 17.43
CA PRO A 32 -25.73 17.06 17.46
C PRO A 32 -26.17 15.64 17.95
N THR A 33 -25.21 14.69 17.99
CA THR A 33 -24.87 13.76 19.11
C THR A 33 -24.23 12.47 18.53
N ILE A 34 -22.90 12.28 18.45
CA ILE A 34 -21.94 11.91 19.53
C ILE A 34 -22.26 10.50 20.09
N SER A 35 -21.46 9.43 20.02
CA SER A 35 -20.04 9.17 19.65
C SER A 35 -19.95 7.79 18.92
N GLN A 36 -18.83 7.12 18.59
CA GLN A 36 -17.39 7.24 18.92
C GLN A 36 -16.49 6.96 17.71
N GLU A 37 -15.22 7.36 17.80
CA GLU A 37 -14.14 7.00 16.88
C GLU A 37 -13.53 5.64 17.23
N THR A 38 -13.14 4.84 16.23
CA THR A 38 -12.19 3.72 16.42
C THR A 38 -11.06 3.79 15.40
N GLN A 39 -10.02 4.50 15.80
CA GLN A 39 -8.60 4.23 15.53
C GLN A 39 -8.26 3.38 14.29
N THR A 40 -7.80 4.05 13.23
CA THR A 40 -7.06 3.42 12.13
C THR A 40 -5.71 2.91 12.64
N SER A 41 -5.67 1.67 13.12
CA SER A 41 -4.41 1.00 13.42
C SER A 41 -3.69 0.63 12.12
N ASN A 42 -2.41 0.97 12.03
CA ASN A 42 -1.52 0.45 10.99
C ASN A 42 -1.22 -1.03 11.30
N GLY A 43 -2.16 -1.91 10.97
CA GLY A 43 -2.01 -3.36 11.03
C GLY A 43 -1.75 -3.94 9.65
N ILE A 44 -0.76 -4.82 9.54
CA ILE A 44 -0.64 -5.75 8.40
C ILE A 44 -1.73 -6.80 8.56
N GLY A 45 -2.97 -6.39 8.27
CA GLY A 45 -4.15 -7.23 8.26
C GLY A 45 -4.44 -7.66 6.83
N GLY A 46 -4.06 -8.89 6.49
CA GLY A 46 -4.56 -9.54 5.28
C GLY A 46 -6.06 -9.76 5.43
N GLN A 47 -6.86 -8.80 4.97
CA GLN A 47 -8.27 -9.04 4.68
C GLN A 47 -8.30 -10.10 3.56
N CYS A 48 -8.57 -11.35 3.94
CA CYS A 48 -8.83 -12.46 3.02
C CYS A 48 -10.16 -12.19 2.31
N HIS A 49 -10.08 -11.28 1.36
CA HIS A 49 -11.19 -10.72 0.63
C HIS A 49 -11.58 -11.72 -0.45
N LEU A 50 -12.78 -12.28 -0.32
CA LEU A 50 -13.33 -13.25 -1.26
C LEU A 50 -13.29 -12.65 -2.68
N THR A 51 -12.58 -13.31 -3.60
CA THR A 51 -12.58 -12.91 -5.01
C THR A 51 -13.72 -13.62 -5.73
N VAL A 52 -14.16 -13.07 -6.87
CA VAL A 52 -15.24 -13.67 -7.68
C VAL A 52 -14.90 -15.12 -8.05
N ASP A 53 -13.62 -15.41 -8.29
CA ASP A 53 -13.11 -16.75 -8.64
C ASP A 53 -13.10 -17.76 -7.48
N GLN A 54 -13.38 -17.32 -6.24
CA GLN A 54 -13.47 -18.19 -5.04
C GLN A 54 -14.93 -18.53 -4.67
N LEU A 55 -15.91 -18.09 -5.45
CA LEU A 55 -17.33 -18.34 -5.20
C LEU A 55 -17.73 -19.75 -5.67
N ASP A 56 -18.09 -20.62 -4.74
CA ASP A 56 -18.63 -21.95 -5.03
C ASP A 56 -20.14 -21.85 -5.32
N ILE A 57 -20.47 -21.55 -6.58
CA ILE A 57 -21.85 -21.40 -7.09
C ILE A 57 -22.16 -22.53 -8.09
N GLU A 58 -21.68 -23.75 -7.82
CA GLU A 58 -22.02 -24.92 -8.63
C GLU A 58 -23.45 -25.41 -8.32
N ILE A 59 -24.41 -24.83 -9.05
CA ILE A 59 -25.85 -25.09 -8.90
C ILE A 59 -26.42 -25.88 -10.11
N LEU A 60 -25.78 -25.82 -11.27
CA LEU A 60 -26.25 -26.51 -12.48
C LEU A 60 -26.39 -28.03 -12.35
N PRO A 61 -25.46 -28.78 -11.69
CA PRO A 61 -25.60 -30.22 -11.54
C PRO A 61 -26.87 -30.60 -10.78
N ILE A 62 -27.20 -29.88 -9.70
CA ILE A 62 -28.37 -30.18 -8.89
C ILE A 62 -29.69 -29.76 -9.55
N ILE A 63 -29.70 -28.68 -10.34
CA ILE A 63 -30.85 -28.33 -11.19
C ILE A 63 -31.13 -29.44 -12.21
N TYR A 64 -30.09 -29.91 -12.92
CA TYR A 64 -30.22 -31.02 -13.87
C TYR A 64 -30.77 -32.28 -13.20
N ASP A 65 -30.27 -32.58 -12.01
CA ASP A 65 -30.67 -33.73 -11.22
C ASP A 65 -32.09 -33.64 -10.64
N ILE A 66 -32.65 -32.44 -10.47
CA ILE A 66 -34.05 -32.19 -10.11
C ILE A 66 -34.95 -32.33 -11.35
N VAL A 67 -34.59 -31.71 -12.47
CA VAL A 67 -35.34 -31.81 -13.74
C VAL A 67 -35.47 -33.29 -14.15
N ARG A 68 -34.36 -34.03 -14.17
CA ARG A 68 -34.35 -35.48 -14.42
C ARG A 68 -35.18 -36.29 -13.39
N CYS A 69 -35.29 -35.82 -12.15
CA CYS A 69 -36.09 -36.49 -11.11
C CYS A 69 -37.59 -36.27 -11.31
N VAL A 70 -37.99 -35.06 -11.74
CA VAL A 70 -39.39 -34.68 -12.01
C VAL A 70 -39.90 -35.24 -13.34
N GLU A 71 -39.04 -35.34 -14.36
CA GLU A 71 -39.36 -35.92 -15.68
C GLU A 71 -39.41 -37.45 -15.69
N LYS A 72 -39.03 -38.12 -14.59
CA LYS A 72 -38.98 -39.58 -14.53
C LYS A 72 -40.36 -40.17 -14.26
N ASP A 73 -40.87 -40.96 -15.20
CA ASP A 73 -42.17 -41.63 -15.06
C ASP A 73 -42.13 -42.73 -13.97
N PRO A 74 -42.96 -42.64 -12.90
CA PRO A 74 -42.86 -43.54 -11.77
C PRO A 74 -43.59 -44.87 -12.04
N LEU A 75 -42.83 -45.94 -12.28
CA LEU A 75 -43.34 -47.28 -12.62
C LEU A 75 -44.09 -48.01 -11.50
N GLU A 76 -43.94 -47.63 -10.22
CA GLU A 76 -44.58 -48.32 -9.09
C GLU A 76 -44.83 -47.38 -7.90
N ASN A 77 -45.95 -47.54 -7.18
CA ASN A 77 -46.35 -46.62 -6.09
C ASN A 77 -45.35 -46.55 -4.92
N ALA A 78 -44.68 -47.65 -4.58
CA ALA A 78 -43.65 -47.67 -3.53
C ALA A 78 -42.37 -46.93 -3.98
N VAL A 79 -41.98 -47.10 -5.24
CA VAL A 79 -40.85 -46.39 -5.87
C VAL A 79 -41.16 -44.89 -5.95
N LYS A 80 -42.37 -44.51 -6.37
CA LYS A 80 -42.86 -43.12 -6.46
C LYS A 80 -42.71 -42.34 -5.15
N LEU A 81 -43.01 -42.96 -4.01
CA LEU A 81 -42.89 -42.30 -2.70
C LEU A 81 -41.43 -42.00 -2.36
N ARG A 82 -40.53 -42.95 -2.62
CA ARG A 82 -39.09 -42.80 -2.35
C ARG A 82 -38.45 -41.80 -3.31
N GLU A 83 -38.74 -41.90 -4.60
CA GLU A 83 -38.22 -40.96 -5.60
C GLU A 83 -38.72 -39.53 -5.34
N SER A 84 -39.98 -39.35 -4.96
CA SER A 84 -40.50 -38.05 -4.51
C SER A 84 -39.72 -37.51 -3.32
N GLN A 85 -39.41 -38.34 -2.31
CA GLN A 85 -38.59 -37.92 -1.16
C GLN A 85 -37.16 -37.52 -1.58
N ASP A 86 -36.54 -38.28 -2.49
CA ASP A 86 -35.21 -37.99 -3.03
C ASP A 86 -35.22 -36.69 -3.88
N CYS A 87 -36.26 -36.43 -4.69
CA CYS A 87 -36.41 -35.17 -5.42
C CYS A 87 -36.58 -33.97 -4.45
N ASN A 88 -37.39 -34.12 -3.39
CA ASN A 88 -37.58 -33.08 -2.37
C ASN A 88 -36.27 -32.76 -1.63
N HIS A 89 -35.44 -33.78 -1.35
CA HIS A 89 -34.12 -33.56 -0.74
C HIS A 89 -33.20 -32.72 -1.64
N LYS A 90 -33.16 -33.01 -2.95
CA LYS A 90 -32.42 -32.21 -3.94
C LYS A 90 -32.91 -30.76 -4.03
N ILE A 91 -34.24 -30.55 -3.99
CA ILE A 91 -34.83 -29.20 -3.96
C ILE A 91 -34.39 -28.42 -2.70
N PHE A 92 -34.32 -29.09 -1.55
CA PHE A 92 -33.85 -28.47 -0.30
C PHE A 92 -32.35 -28.15 -0.34
N GLU A 93 -31.51 -29.04 -0.88
CA GLU A 93 -30.09 -28.75 -1.08
C GLU A 93 -29.89 -27.57 -2.05
N LEU A 94 -30.67 -27.49 -3.14
CA LEU A 94 -30.68 -26.35 -4.07
C LEU A 94 -30.99 -25.03 -3.34
N GLN A 95 -32.02 -25.01 -2.48
CA GLN A 95 -32.34 -23.83 -1.65
C GLN A 95 -31.17 -23.44 -0.73
N LYS A 96 -30.53 -24.42 -0.08
CA LYS A 96 -29.36 -24.19 0.77
C LYS A 96 -28.16 -23.63 -0.01
N ARG A 97 -27.90 -24.13 -1.23
CA ARG A 97 -26.86 -23.59 -2.12
C ARG A 97 -27.16 -22.15 -2.54
N PHE A 98 -28.42 -21.81 -2.83
CA PHE A 98 -28.81 -20.43 -3.13
C PHE A 98 -28.59 -19.46 -1.96
N GLU A 99 -28.97 -19.83 -0.73
CA GLU A 99 -28.76 -18.94 0.41
C GLU A 99 -27.25 -18.79 0.73
N SER A 100 -26.47 -19.87 0.64
CA SER A 100 -25.01 -19.79 0.81
C SER A 100 -24.35 -18.93 -0.28
N ALA A 101 -24.76 -19.07 -1.55
CA ALA A 101 -24.27 -18.19 -2.63
C ALA A 101 -24.65 -16.72 -2.37
N ARG A 102 -25.85 -16.45 -1.82
CA ARG A 102 -26.28 -15.11 -1.44
C ARG A 102 -25.45 -14.54 -0.29
N GLU A 103 -25.11 -15.34 0.71
CA GLU A 103 -24.20 -14.96 1.80
C GLU A 103 -22.79 -14.68 1.30
N GLN A 104 -22.25 -15.50 0.39
CA GLN A 104 -20.93 -15.28 -0.23
C GLN A 104 -20.92 -14.00 -1.09
N ILE A 105 -21.97 -13.75 -1.88
CA ILE A 105 -22.11 -12.52 -2.66
C ILE A 105 -22.18 -11.28 -1.76
N ARG A 106 -22.83 -11.37 -0.58
CA ARG A 106 -22.83 -10.29 0.42
C ARG A 106 -21.46 -10.02 1.06
N GLN A 107 -20.54 -10.97 1.02
CA GLN A 107 -19.17 -10.81 1.52
C GLN A 107 -18.20 -10.26 0.47
N LEU A 108 -18.63 -10.12 -0.79
CA LEU A 108 -17.85 -9.44 -1.81
C LEU A 108 -17.68 -7.95 -1.45
N PRO A 109 -16.52 -7.34 -1.76
CA PRO A 109 -16.33 -5.90 -1.59
C PRO A 109 -17.33 -5.13 -2.47
N GLY A 110 -17.51 -3.85 -2.15
CA GLY A 110 -18.08 -2.93 -3.13
C GLY A 110 -19.58 -3.07 -3.37
N ILE A 111 -20.22 -4.19 -3.00
CA ILE A 111 -21.65 -4.42 -3.28
C ILE A 111 -22.56 -3.45 -2.54
N ASP A 112 -22.11 -2.92 -1.41
CA ASP A 112 -22.83 -1.94 -0.59
C ASP A 112 -22.77 -0.52 -1.17
N PHE A 113 -21.88 -0.28 -2.15
CA PHE A 113 -21.67 1.05 -2.74
C PHE A 113 -22.45 1.17 -4.04
N ASN A 114 -23.17 2.28 -4.19
CA ASN A 114 -23.81 2.59 -5.45
C ASN A 114 -22.74 2.86 -6.55
N LYS A 115 -23.10 2.62 -7.82
CA LYS A 115 -22.19 2.75 -8.97
C LYS A 115 -21.51 4.13 -9.03
N GLU A 116 -22.26 5.19 -8.77
CA GLU A 116 -21.76 6.56 -8.76
C GLU A 116 -20.77 6.79 -7.60
N GLU A 117 -21.01 6.21 -6.42
CA GLU A 117 -20.11 6.30 -5.26
C GLU A 117 -18.80 5.54 -5.49
N GLN A 118 -18.88 4.35 -6.11
CA GLN A 118 -17.71 3.58 -6.54
C GLN A 118 -16.86 4.43 -7.52
N GLN A 119 -17.50 5.08 -8.49
CA GLN A 119 -16.83 5.94 -9.47
C GLN A 119 -16.19 7.17 -8.82
N GLN A 120 -16.91 7.88 -7.94
CA GLN A 120 -16.37 9.02 -7.19
C GLN A 120 -15.17 8.64 -6.32
N ARG A 121 -15.27 7.54 -5.57
CA ARG A 121 -14.16 7.02 -4.74
C ARG A 121 -12.93 6.69 -5.60
N LEU A 122 -13.15 6.07 -6.75
CA LEU A 122 -12.09 5.72 -7.69
C LEU A 122 -11.44 6.97 -8.32
N GLU A 123 -12.22 8.01 -8.64
CA GLU A 123 -11.71 9.30 -9.10
C GLU A 123 -10.88 10.02 -8.02
N LEU A 124 -11.35 10.04 -6.78
CA LEU A 124 -10.58 10.57 -5.63
C LEU A 124 -9.24 9.85 -5.48
N LEU A 125 -9.21 8.51 -5.58
CA LEU A 125 -7.97 7.72 -5.53
C LEU A 125 -7.03 8.06 -6.69
N ARG A 126 -7.54 8.22 -7.92
CA ARG A 126 -6.75 8.66 -9.09
C ARG A 126 -6.15 10.05 -8.87
N ASN A 127 -6.93 10.99 -8.33
CA ASN A 127 -6.48 12.35 -8.04
C ASN A 127 -5.42 12.38 -6.92
N GLN A 128 -5.59 11.60 -5.85
CA GLN A 128 -4.56 11.43 -4.81
C GLN A 128 -3.26 10.84 -5.38
N LEU A 129 -3.34 9.81 -6.23
CA LEU A 129 -2.17 9.19 -6.86
C LEU A 129 -1.45 10.19 -7.77
N LYS A 130 -2.19 10.93 -8.60
CA LYS A 130 -1.67 11.99 -9.48
C LYS A 130 -0.92 13.05 -8.66
N LEU A 131 -1.52 13.54 -7.57
CA LEU A 131 -0.90 14.53 -6.67
C LEU A 131 0.37 13.99 -6.00
N LYS A 132 0.30 12.78 -5.41
CA LYS A 132 1.48 12.12 -4.81
C LYS A 132 2.59 11.91 -5.84
N GLN A 133 2.27 11.53 -7.08
CA GLN A 133 3.26 11.35 -8.13
C GLN A 133 3.86 12.69 -8.60
N GLN A 134 3.06 13.75 -8.73
CA GLN A 134 3.57 15.10 -9.02
C GLN A 134 4.52 15.59 -7.92
N LEU A 135 4.17 15.36 -6.65
CA LEU A 135 4.99 15.73 -5.50
C LEU A 135 6.32 14.95 -5.48
N ILE A 136 6.28 13.63 -5.72
CA ILE A 136 7.48 12.79 -5.86
C ILE A 136 8.35 13.24 -7.03
N ARG A 137 7.77 13.62 -8.19
CA ARG A 137 8.53 14.18 -9.32
C ARG A 137 9.20 15.49 -8.92
N LYS A 138 8.45 16.44 -8.35
CA LYS A 138 8.99 17.74 -7.88
C LYS A 138 10.19 17.56 -6.95
N TYR A 139 10.08 16.71 -5.93
CA TYR A 139 11.19 16.48 -5.00
C TYR A 139 12.34 15.68 -5.63
N LYS A 140 12.08 14.69 -6.49
CA LYS A 140 13.14 14.01 -7.24
C LYS A 140 13.90 14.97 -8.13
N ASP A 141 13.20 15.81 -8.88
CA ASP A 141 13.81 16.75 -9.81
C ASP A 141 14.67 17.77 -9.05
N THR A 142 14.21 18.30 -7.91
CA THR A 142 15.04 19.22 -7.09
C THR A 142 16.24 18.52 -6.45
N GLU A 143 16.05 17.37 -5.80
CA GLU A 143 17.13 16.63 -5.13
C GLU A 143 18.20 16.18 -6.13
N PHE A 144 17.79 15.55 -7.24
CA PHE A 144 18.73 15.10 -8.27
C PHE A 144 19.35 16.28 -9.03
N MET A 145 18.64 17.39 -9.31
CA MET A 145 19.28 18.55 -9.96
C MET A 145 20.29 19.24 -9.05
N VAL A 146 19.98 19.46 -7.77
CA VAL A 146 20.89 20.10 -6.82
C VAL A 146 22.12 19.23 -6.55
N LEU A 147 21.93 17.93 -6.27
CA LEU A 147 23.04 17.01 -6.05
C LEU A 147 23.89 16.85 -7.32
N ARG A 148 23.27 16.73 -8.50
CA ARG A 148 24.00 16.65 -9.79
C ARG A 148 24.75 17.93 -10.12
N LEU A 149 24.18 19.11 -9.80
CA LEU A 149 24.84 20.39 -9.99
C LEU A 149 26.05 20.54 -9.06
N LEU A 150 25.89 20.20 -7.77
CA LEU A 150 26.97 20.21 -6.79
C LEU A 150 28.08 19.22 -7.19
N MET A 151 27.73 17.99 -7.57
CA MET A 151 28.70 16.99 -8.05
C MET A 151 29.40 17.45 -9.33
N ARG A 152 28.71 18.12 -10.26
CA ARG A 152 29.33 18.68 -11.47
C ARG A 152 30.26 19.85 -11.15
N TYR A 153 29.88 20.71 -10.20
CA TYR A 153 30.71 21.83 -9.73
C TYR A 153 31.97 21.34 -9.00
N LEU A 154 31.85 20.31 -8.17
CA LEU A 154 33.00 19.64 -7.53
C LEU A 154 33.89 18.95 -8.57
N ALA A 155 33.31 18.15 -9.47
CA ALA A 155 34.02 17.39 -10.49
C ALA A 155 34.80 18.28 -11.49
N ASN A 156 34.32 19.49 -11.78
CA ASN A 156 34.97 20.44 -12.68
C ASN A 156 36.13 21.22 -12.03
N ASN A 157 36.41 21.00 -10.74
CA ASN A 157 37.46 21.70 -10.00
C ASN A 157 38.47 20.69 -9.41
N GLU A 158 39.38 20.18 -10.25
CA GLU A 158 40.37 19.16 -9.87
C GLU A 158 41.17 19.53 -8.60
N GLN A 159 41.60 20.79 -8.47
CA GLN A 159 42.33 21.27 -7.30
C GLN A 159 41.52 21.19 -6.00
N LEU A 160 40.20 21.37 -6.07
CA LEU A 160 39.31 21.24 -4.91
C LEU A 160 39.11 19.76 -4.54
N ILE A 161 38.95 18.89 -5.53
CA ILE A 161 38.87 17.43 -5.31
C ILE A 161 40.17 16.92 -4.66
N GLN A 162 41.32 17.36 -5.17
CA GLN A 162 42.64 17.02 -4.64
C GLN A 162 42.78 17.44 -3.16
N ARG A 163 42.47 18.71 -2.85
CA ARG A 163 42.43 19.24 -1.47
C ARG A 163 41.45 18.48 -0.57
N MET A 164 40.29 18.07 -1.08
CA MET A 164 39.34 17.26 -0.32
C MET A 164 39.85 15.83 -0.09
N ALA A 165 40.43 15.16 -1.09
CA ALA A 165 41.00 13.81 -0.97
C ALA A 165 42.24 13.77 -0.04
N GLU A 166 42.94 14.90 0.06
CA GLU A 166 44.01 15.12 1.04
C GLU A 166 43.48 15.27 2.48
N SER A 167 42.22 15.66 2.66
CA SER A 167 41.60 15.80 3.98
C SER A 167 41.33 14.44 4.66
N TYR A 168 41.63 14.38 5.96
CA TYR A 168 41.40 13.22 6.80
C TYR A 168 39.96 12.65 6.78
N PRO A 169 38.87 13.46 6.86
CA PRO A 169 37.51 12.91 6.84
C PRO A 169 37.16 12.23 5.50
N MET A 170 37.54 12.83 4.35
CA MET A 170 37.27 12.19 3.05
C MET A 170 38.16 10.97 2.83
N ARG A 171 39.42 10.97 3.28
CA ARG A 171 40.27 9.79 3.20
C ARG A 171 39.71 8.62 4.01
N ARG A 172 39.17 8.88 5.21
CA ARG A 172 38.48 7.88 6.03
C ARG A 172 37.15 7.43 5.43
N ALA A 173 36.38 8.34 4.84
CA ALA A 173 35.15 8.00 4.12
C ALA A 173 35.44 7.13 2.89
N ALA A 174 36.48 7.46 2.11
CA ALA A 174 36.93 6.65 0.97
C ALA A 174 37.39 5.25 1.41
N GLN A 175 38.14 5.12 2.52
CA GLN A 175 38.51 3.82 3.09
C GLN A 175 37.29 2.98 3.49
N LEU A 176 36.26 3.60 4.08
CA LEU A 176 34.99 2.93 4.40
C LEU A 176 34.22 2.52 3.13
N VAL A 177 34.15 3.39 2.12
CA VAL A 177 33.51 3.07 0.84
C VAL A 177 34.26 1.93 0.13
N VAL A 178 35.59 1.94 0.14
CA VAL A 178 36.42 0.88 -0.46
C VAL A 178 36.24 -0.44 0.26
N SER A 179 36.26 -0.48 1.60
CA SER A 179 36.04 -1.74 2.34
C SER A 179 34.62 -2.28 2.14
N LEU A 180 33.63 -1.39 2.05
CA LEU A 180 32.25 -1.73 1.72
C LEU A 180 32.11 -2.23 0.28
N MET A 181 32.81 -1.63 -0.69
CA MET A 181 32.86 -2.09 -2.09
C MET A 181 33.56 -3.44 -2.29
N TYR A 182 34.60 -3.76 -1.51
CA TYR A 182 35.20 -5.08 -1.54
C TYR A 182 34.28 -6.12 -0.89
N ARG A 183 33.74 -5.84 0.32
CA ARG A 183 32.70 -6.70 0.94
C ARG A 183 31.51 -6.94 0.01
N THR A 184 31.00 -5.92 -0.71
CA THR A 184 29.88 -6.11 -1.66
C THR A 184 30.28 -6.89 -2.91
N LYS A 185 31.52 -6.75 -3.42
CA LYS A 185 32.02 -7.58 -4.54
C LYS A 185 32.10 -9.05 -4.18
N ASP A 186 32.57 -9.37 -2.98
CA ASP A 186 32.68 -10.76 -2.53
C ASP A 186 31.29 -11.40 -2.36
N LEU A 187 30.36 -10.72 -1.69
CA LEU A 187 28.96 -11.15 -1.58
C LEU A 187 28.24 -11.23 -2.95
N ALA A 188 28.54 -10.31 -3.88
CA ALA A 188 27.97 -10.33 -5.23
C ALA A 188 28.49 -11.49 -6.08
N ARG A 189 29.71 -11.96 -5.81
CA ARG A 189 30.31 -13.15 -6.43
C ARG A 189 29.66 -14.43 -5.93
N GLU A 190 29.32 -14.50 -4.64
CA GLU A 190 28.58 -15.63 -4.05
C GLU A 190 27.12 -15.70 -4.52
N GLN A 191 26.47 -14.55 -4.74
CA GLN A 191 25.04 -14.49 -5.11
C GLN A 191 24.77 -14.45 -6.63
N GLY A 192 25.80 -14.52 -7.48
CA GLY A 192 25.63 -14.64 -8.93
C GLY A 192 24.95 -13.44 -9.60
N LEU A 193 25.38 -12.21 -9.29
CA LEU A 193 24.80 -11.01 -9.90
C LEU A 193 25.18 -10.85 -11.39
N HIS A 194 24.26 -11.20 -12.28
CA HIS A 194 24.17 -10.62 -13.63
C HIS A 194 22.91 -9.77 -13.87
N GLU A 195 21.87 -9.92 -13.04
CA GLU A 195 20.69 -9.04 -13.04
C GLU A 195 20.29 -8.63 -11.62
N MET A 196 20.26 -7.32 -11.35
CA MET A 196 19.89 -6.77 -10.04
C MET A 196 18.45 -6.23 -10.07
N THR A 197 17.47 -7.11 -9.85
CA THR A 197 16.05 -6.73 -9.70
C THR A 197 15.86 -5.82 -8.46
N PRO A 198 14.96 -4.81 -8.48
CA PRO A 198 14.75 -3.90 -7.34
C PRO A 198 14.46 -4.60 -6.00
N GLU A 199 13.71 -5.70 -6.01
CA GLU A 199 13.42 -6.48 -4.79
C GLU A 199 14.65 -7.25 -4.27
N ARG A 200 15.56 -7.70 -5.16
CA ARG A 200 16.83 -8.31 -4.74
C ARG A 200 17.74 -7.28 -4.06
N PHE A 201 17.80 -6.06 -4.59
CA PHE A 201 18.51 -4.94 -3.95
C PHE A 201 17.92 -4.60 -2.58
N LYS A 202 16.59 -4.53 -2.45
CA LYS A 202 15.89 -4.27 -1.18
C LYS A 202 16.17 -5.34 -0.12
N SER A 203 16.15 -6.62 -0.50
CA SER A 203 16.51 -7.73 0.39
C SER A 203 17.98 -7.67 0.82
N PHE A 204 18.89 -7.35 -0.10
CA PHE A 204 20.31 -7.11 0.20
C PHE A 204 20.50 -5.95 1.21
N VAL A 205 19.85 -4.80 1.00
CA VAL A 205 19.90 -3.65 1.90
C VAL A 205 19.36 -4.00 3.30
N ASN A 206 18.30 -4.80 3.38
CA ASN A 206 17.76 -5.26 4.67
C ASN A 206 18.72 -6.20 5.41
N MET A 207 19.33 -7.16 4.71
CA MET A 207 20.33 -8.07 5.29
C MET A 207 21.59 -7.30 5.74
N PHE A 208 22.08 -6.38 4.92
CA PHE A 208 23.20 -5.51 5.25
C PHE A 208 22.92 -4.64 6.48
N LYS A 209 21.73 -4.02 6.55
CA LYS A 209 21.30 -3.22 7.72
C LYS A 209 21.25 -4.05 9.00
N TYR A 210 20.82 -5.32 8.93
CA TYR A 210 20.82 -6.21 10.07
C TYR A 210 22.25 -6.54 10.53
N ASN A 211 23.11 -6.99 9.61
CA ASN A 211 24.50 -7.37 9.93
C ASN A 211 25.31 -6.19 10.49
N VAL A 212 25.24 -5.01 9.87
CA VAL A 212 25.92 -3.80 10.37
C VAL A 212 25.41 -3.39 11.75
N ARG A 213 24.11 -3.53 12.02
CA ARG A 213 23.55 -3.25 13.35
C ARG A 213 24.09 -4.21 14.40
N GLN A 214 24.21 -5.51 14.09
CA GLN A 214 24.80 -6.49 14.99
C GLN A 214 26.30 -6.25 15.23
N GLU A 215 27.10 -5.99 14.19
CA GLU A 215 28.52 -5.61 14.33
C GLU A 215 28.67 -4.38 15.24
N LEU A 216 27.84 -3.35 15.06
CA LEU A 216 27.91 -2.09 15.80
C LEU A 216 27.42 -2.22 17.26
N GLU A 217 26.38 -3.03 17.51
CA GLU A 217 25.95 -3.38 18.87
C GLU A 217 26.97 -4.27 19.59
N GLY A 218 27.69 -5.15 18.88
CA GLY A 218 28.83 -5.92 19.39
C GLY A 218 29.99 -5.02 19.83
N VAL A 219 30.52 -4.19 18.92
CA VAL A 219 31.60 -3.24 19.21
C VAL A 219 31.21 -2.27 20.34
N LYS A 220 29.94 -1.84 20.42
CA LYS A 220 29.44 -1.01 21.53
C LYS A 220 29.50 -1.74 22.88
N LYS A 221 29.19 -3.04 22.93
CA LYS A 221 29.32 -3.85 24.15
C LYS A 221 30.78 -4.00 24.55
N GLU A 222 31.68 -4.31 23.60
CA GLU A 222 33.12 -4.43 23.84
C GLU A 222 33.77 -3.13 24.36
N LEU A 223 33.41 -1.98 23.79
CA LEU A 223 33.87 -0.68 24.26
C LEU A 223 33.36 -0.36 25.68
N ASN A 224 32.11 -0.75 26.00
CA ASN A 224 31.56 -0.57 27.34
C ASN A 224 32.20 -1.50 28.37
N SER A 225 32.55 -2.75 28.02
CA SER A 225 33.33 -3.63 28.90
C SER A 225 34.76 -3.15 29.08
N LYS A 226 35.40 -2.67 28.00
CA LYS A 226 36.79 -2.15 28.03
C LYS A 226 36.93 -0.77 28.70
N LYS A 227 35.82 -0.06 28.94
CA LYS A 227 35.75 1.17 29.73
C LYS A 227 35.41 0.92 31.22
N LYS A 228 35.09 -0.32 31.58
CA LYS A 228 34.70 -0.74 32.94
C LYS A 228 35.82 -1.53 33.67
N ASN A 229 36.88 -1.86 32.93
CA ASN A 229 38.19 -2.27 33.44
C ASN A 229 39.18 -1.10 33.31
#